data_AF-A0A2G6VZT6-F1
#
_entry.id   AF-A0A2G6VZT6-F1
#
_cell.length_a   1.000
_cell.length_b   1.000
_cell.length_c   1.000
_cell.angle_alpha   90.00
_cell.angle_beta   90.00
_cell.angle_gamma   90.00
#
_symmetry.space_group_name_H-M   'P 1'
#
loop_
_entity.id
_entity.type
_entity.pdbx_description
1 polymer ?
#
loop_
_entity_poly.entity_id
_entity_poly.type
_entity_poly.pdbx_seq_one_letter_code
_entity_poly.pdbx_strand_id
1 'polypeptide(L)' 'MTANTVYDIFLALPESERQRHIALVNEYKRKEDTKFSILSKTKKKEFTYTKQDALDYLFKNVFTSKK' A
#
# COMPACT_ATOMS: atom_id res chain seq x y z
N MET A 1 -7.44 31.27 -23.39
CA MET A 1 -6.11 30.74 -23.76
C MET A 1 -6.16 29.24 -23.61
N THR A 2 -5.70 28.53 -24.64
CA THR A 2 -6.16 27.20 -25.07
C THR A 2 -5.24 26.08 -24.58
N ALA A 3 -5.83 24.93 -24.26
CA ALA A 3 -5.20 23.75 -23.67
C ALA A 3 -4.21 22.97 -24.57
N ASN A 4 -3.58 23.60 -25.56
CA ASN A 4 -2.67 22.93 -26.51
C ASN A 4 -1.18 23.23 -26.27
N THR A 5 -0.83 24.19 -25.41
CA THR A 5 0.56 24.67 -25.29
C THR A 5 1.53 23.65 -24.71
N VAL A 6 1.13 22.85 -23.71
CA VAL A 6 2.07 21.93 -23.02
C VAL A 6 2.52 20.80 -23.94
N TYR A 7 1.59 20.24 -24.73
CA TYR A 7 1.91 19.18 -25.68
C TYR A 7 2.73 19.71 -26.86
N ASP A 8 2.38 20.88 -27.38
CA ASP A 8 3.12 21.52 -28.46
C ASP A 8 4.56 21.88 -28.03
N ILE A 9 4.75 22.36 -26.79
CA ILE A 9 6.07 22.61 -26.19
C ILE A 9 6.84 21.29 -26.06
N PHE A 10 6.18 20.21 -25.61
CA PHE A 10 6.82 18.91 -25.48
C PHE A 10 7.28 18.35 -26.83
N LEU A 11 6.48 18.52 -27.89
CA LEU A 11 6.84 18.09 -29.25
C LEU A 11 7.97 18.92 -29.85
N ALA A 12 8.09 20.19 -29.47
CA ALA A 12 9.17 21.08 -29.90
C ALA A 12 10.54 20.75 -29.25
N LEU A 13 10.57 19.91 -28.21
CA LEU A 13 11.82 19.49 -27.58
C LEU A 13 12.60 18.49 -28.44
N PRO A 14 13.95 18.50 -28.35
CA PRO A 14 14.79 17.46 -28.91
C PRO A 14 14.37 16.06 -28.42
N GLU A 15 14.56 15.05 -29.26
CA GLU A 15 14.17 13.67 -28.94
C GLU A 15 14.81 13.13 -27.65
N SER A 16 16.06 13.50 -27.39
CA SER A 16 16.78 13.16 -26.16
C SER A 16 16.11 13.73 -24.90
N GLU A 17 15.65 14.98 -24.95
CA GLU A 17 14.98 15.63 -23.83
C GLU A 17 13.58 15.05 -23.59
N ARG A 18 12.85 14.70 -24.67
CA ARG A 18 11.57 13.99 -24.56
C ARG A 18 11.71 12.63 -23.91
N GLN A 19 12.71 11.84 -24.32
CA GLN A 19 12.99 10.53 -23.71
C GLN A 19 13.34 10.67 -22.22
N ARG A 20 14.16 11.67 -21.87
CA ARG A 20 14.50 11.96 -20.46
C ARG A 20 13.27 12.36 -19.64
N HIS A 21 12.38 13.17 -20.21
CA HIS A 21 11.13 13.56 -19.56
C HIS A 21 10.22 12.36 -19.32
N ILE A 22 10.03 11.50 -20.33
CA ILE A 22 9.23 10.27 -20.21
C ILE A 22 9.81 9.36 -19.11
N ALA A 23 11.14 9.20 -19.06
CA ALA A 23 11.80 8.42 -18.03
C ALA A 23 11.53 8.97 -16.62
N LEU A 24 11.64 10.29 -16.44
CA LEU A 24 11.36 10.96 -15.16
C LEU A 24 9.91 10.78 -14.70
N VAL A 25 8.95 10.94 -15.61
CA VAL A 25 7.52 10.74 -15.29
C VAL A 25 7.24 9.30 -14.90
N ASN A 26 7.83 8.34 -15.61
CA ASN A 26 7.67 6.91 -15.30
C ASN A 26 8.28 6.53 -13.95
N GLU A 27 9.46 7.06 -13.61
CA GLU A 27 10.06 6.85 -12.29
C GLU A 27 9.19 7.42 -11.16
N TYR A 28 8.64 8.62 -11.37
CA TYR A 28 7.76 9.25 -10.39
C TYR A 28 6.50 8.43 -10.16
N LYS A 29 5.82 7.99 -11.23
CA LYS A 29 4.62 7.14 -11.12
C LYS A 29 4.90 5.81 -10.44
N ARG A 30 6.00 5.13 -10.77
CA ARG A 30 6.42 3.88 -10.09
C ARG A 30 6.62 4.06 -8.58
N LYS A 31 7.16 5.21 -8.15
CA LYS A 31 7.34 5.54 -6.73
C LYS A 31 5.99 5.76 -6.02
N GLU A 32 5.01 6.37 -6.70
CA GLU A 32 3.66 6.52 -6.15
C GLU A 32 2.96 5.17 -6.01
N ASP A 33 3.02 4.29 -7.02
CA ASP A 33 2.43 2.96 -6.97
C ASP A 33 3.02 2.09 -5.85
N THR A 34 4.34 2.20 -5.62
CA THR A 34 5.02 1.49 -4.52
C THR A 34 4.71 2.07 -3.14
N LYS A 35 4.40 3.37 -3.04
CA LYS A 35 4.01 4.02 -1.77
C LYS A 35 2.73 3.42 -1.18
N PHE A 36 1.77 3.04 -2.02
CA PHE A 36 0.52 2.41 -1.58
C PHE A 36 0.63 0.89 -1.37
N SER A 37 1.64 0.24 -1.95
CA SER A 37 1.88 -1.20 -1.81
C SER A 37 2.35 -1.61 -0.40
N ILE A 38 2.99 -0.70 0.34
CA ILE A 38 3.49 -0.98 1.69
C ILE A 38 2.34 -1.03 2.71
N LEU A 39 1.21 -0.36 2.45
CA LEU A 39 0.08 -0.27 3.38
C LEU A 39 -0.80 -1.54 3.41
N SER A 40 -0.73 -2.40 2.39
CA SER A 40 -1.60 -3.58 2.26
C SER A 40 -1.06 -4.85 2.93
N LYS A 41 0.12 -4.81 3.54
CA LYS A 41 0.78 -6.02 4.11
C LYS A 41 0.48 -6.30 5.58
N THR A 42 -0.21 -5.42 6.29
CA THR A 42 -0.74 -5.77 7.63
C THR A 42 -2.02 -6.59 7.48
N LYS A 43 -1.89 -7.84 7.00
CA LYS A 43 -2.92 -8.85 7.25
C LYS A 43 -3.00 -8.99 8.75
N LYS A 44 -4.04 -8.42 9.37
CA LYS A 44 -4.38 -8.71 10.76
C LYS A 44 -4.46 -10.22 10.87
N LYS A 45 -3.63 -10.83 11.72
CA LYS A 45 -3.76 -12.26 12.02
C LYS A 45 -5.14 -12.45 12.62
N GLU A 46 -6.09 -12.93 11.82
CA GLU A 46 -7.38 -13.37 12.33
C GLU A 46 -7.14 -14.60 13.17
N PHE A 47 -7.16 -14.42 14.49
CA PHE A 47 -7.17 -15.53 15.42
C PHE A 47 -8.60 -16.05 15.50
N THR A 48 -8.85 -17.22 14.91
CA THR A 48 -10.11 -17.95 15.08
C THR A 48 -10.04 -18.74 16.38
N TYR A 49 -10.87 -18.37 17.35
CA TYR A 49 -10.99 -19.10 18.61
C TYR A 49 -12.06 -20.18 18.49
N THR A 50 -11.76 -21.37 18.99
CA THR A 50 -12.73 -22.47 19.08
C THR A 50 -13.49 -22.43 20.40
N LYS A 51 -14.63 -23.13 20.47
CA LYS A 51 -15.39 -23.27 21.73
C LYS A 51 -14.55 -23.92 22.84
N GLN A 52 -13.62 -24.80 22.49
CA GLN A 52 -12.74 -25.46 23.45
C GLN A 52 -11.75 -24.46 24.08
N ASP A 53 -11.20 -23.53 23.28
CA ASP A 53 -10.29 -22.50 23.78
C ASP A 53 -10.96 -21.61 24.84
N ALA A 54 -12.25 -21.32 24.65
CA ALA A 54 -13.05 -20.56 25.61
C ALA A 54 -13.25 -21.33 26.92
N LEU A 55 -13.56 -22.63 26.84
CA LEU A 55 -13.70 -23.49 28.02
C LEU A 55 -12.38 -23.59 28.79
N ASP A 56 -11.27 -23.83 28.09
CA ASP A 56 -9.93 -23.90 28.68
C ASP A 56 -9.54 -22.60 29.38
N TYR A 57 -9.88 -21.44 28.79
CA TYR A 57 -9.64 -20.15 29.41
C TYR A 57 -10.43 -19.97 30.70
N LEU A 58 -11.71 -20.34 30.69
CA LEU A 58 -12.57 -20.26 31.88
C LEU A 58 -12.06 -21.18 33.00
N PHE A 59 -11.70 -22.42 32.69
CA PHE A 59 -11.17 -23.36 33.67
C PHE A 59 -9.82 -22.90 34.25
N LYS A 60 -8.94 -22.31 33.43
CA LYS A 60 -7.62 -21.85 33.88
C LYS A 60 -7.65 -20.57 34.70
N ASN A 61 -8.55 -19.63 34.39
CA ASN A 61 -8.49 -18.27 34.94
C ASN A 61 -9.67 -17.89 35.84
N VAL A 62 -10.85 -18.47 35.61
CA VAL A 62 -12.09 -18.08 36.30
C VAL A 62 -12.45 -19.10 37.38
N PHE A 63 -12.32 -20.39 37.09
CA PHE A 63 -12.68 -21.46 38.03
C PHE A 63 -11.54 -21.96 38.89
N THR A 64 -10.31 -21.51 38.64
CA THR A 64 -9.22 -21.65 39.60
C THR A 64 -9.47 -20.67 40.75
N SER A 65 -10.26 -21.11 41.72
CA SER A 65 -10.41 -20.41 42.99
C SER A 65 -9.02 -20.06 43.50
N LYS A 66 -8.72 -18.76 43.64
CA LYS A 66 -7.52 -18.35 44.38
C LYS A 66 -7.64 -18.98 45.77
N LYS A 67 -6.63 -19.76 46.12
CA LYS A 67 -6.50 -20.41 47.44
C LYS A 67 -6.48 -19.36 48.54
#